data_AF-A0A2S6IAT7-F1
#
_entry.id   AF-A0A2S6IAT7-F1
#
_cell.length_a   1.000
_cell.length_b   1.000
_cell.length_c   1.000
_cell.angle_alpha   90.00
_cell.angle_beta   90.00
_cell.angle_gamma   90.00
#
_symmetry.space_group_name_H-M   'P 1'
#
loop_
_entity.id
_entity.type
_entity.pdbx_description
1 polymer ?
#
loop_
_entity_poly.entity_id
_entity_poly.type
_entity_poly.pdbx_seq_one_letter_code
_entity_poly.pdbx_strand_id
1 'polypeptide(L)'
;MNYLELREAMDHDSNDLKQFAKVLERELSTAIDQLATALSREDAQQVADLKHKLKTSLHLVDATSIRDELTAITEDLRHRRPISPSRKSRLLEMMRQLVQALSREKW
;
A
#
# COMPACT_ATOMS: atom_id res chain seq x y z
N MET A 1 9.36 12.61 -5.83
CA MET A 1 10.22 12.56 -4.64
C MET A 1 9.90 11.25 -3.94
N ASN A 2 10.85 10.31 -3.89
CA ASN A 2 10.68 9.04 -3.22
C ASN A 2 11.16 9.12 -1.75
N TYR A 3 10.92 8.08 -0.97
CA TYR A 3 11.20 8.06 0.46
C TYR A 3 12.71 8.06 0.75
N LEU A 4 13.53 7.54 -0.15
CA LEU A 4 14.99 7.65 -0.08
C LEU A 4 15.45 9.12 -0.17
N GLU A 5 14.92 9.87 -1.12
CA GLU A 5 15.18 11.31 -1.28
C GLU A 5 14.62 12.11 -0.08
N LEU A 6 13.48 11.69 0.48
CA LEU A 6 12.92 12.29 1.70
C LEU A 6 13.83 12.07 2.90
N ARG A 7 14.40 10.85 3.04
CA ARG A 7 15.36 10.51 4.08
C ARG A 7 16.64 11.29 3.95
N GLU A 8 17.21 11.38 2.75
CA GLU A 8 18.41 12.18 2.49
C GLU A 8 18.17 13.67 2.75
N ALA A 9 16.98 14.19 2.43
CA ALA A 9 16.61 15.58 2.71
C ALA A 9 16.33 15.87 4.20
N MET A 10 15.94 14.86 4.98
CA MET A 10 15.57 14.98 6.40
C MET A 10 16.60 14.36 7.35
N ASP A 11 17.82 14.08 6.87
CA ASP A 11 18.89 13.41 7.63
C ASP A 11 19.29 14.15 8.92
N HIS A 12 18.85 15.41 9.07
CA HIS A 12 19.12 16.27 10.23
C HIS A 12 18.00 16.23 11.28
N ASP A 13 16.83 15.65 10.96
CA ASP A 13 15.66 15.58 11.86
C ASP A 13 15.01 14.17 11.88
N SER A 14 15.75 13.23 12.47
CA SER A 14 15.33 11.82 12.62
C SER A 14 14.00 11.63 13.37
N ASN A 15 13.55 12.61 14.16
CA ASN A 15 12.28 12.52 14.87
C ASN A 15 11.09 12.71 13.95
N ASP A 16 11.15 13.68 13.04
CA ASP A 16 10.08 13.91 12.07
C ASP A 16 9.96 12.74 11.09
N LEU A 17 11.08 12.16 10.69
CA LEU A 17 11.07 10.96 9.83
C LEU A 17 10.43 9.75 10.52
N LYS A 18 10.69 9.58 11.83
CA LYS A 18 10.02 8.55 12.67
C LYS A 18 8.53 8.79 12.79
N GLN A 19 8.09 10.03 12.98
CA GLN A 19 6.66 10.36 13.05
C GLN A 19 5.98 10.12 11.70
N PHE A 20 6.63 10.51 10.62
CA PHE A 20 6.15 10.25 9.27
C PHE A 20 6.02 8.76 8.97
N ALA A 21 7.05 7.96 9.28
CA ALA A 21 7.02 6.51 9.14
C ALA A 21 5.85 5.88 9.93
N LYS A 22 5.61 6.33 11.17
CA LYS A 22 4.47 5.85 11.99
C LYS A 22 3.10 6.20 11.39
N VAL A 23 2.95 7.41 10.85
CA VAL A 23 1.70 7.82 10.17
C VAL A 23 1.47 6.96 8.94
N LEU A 24 2.52 6.75 8.14
CA LEU A 24 2.48 5.92 6.94
C LEU A 24 2.18 4.46 7.26
N GLU A 25 2.80 3.90 8.29
CA GLU A 25 2.54 2.54 8.79
C GLU A 25 1.07 2.36 9.18
N ARG A 26 0.51 3.32 9.92
CA ARG A 26 -0.90 3.30 10.35
C ARG A 26 -1.85 3.42 9.16
N GLU A 27 -1.55 4.29 8.21
CA GLU A 27 -2.35 4.47 7.01
C GLU A 27 -2.37 3.19 6.15
N LEU A 28 -1.20 2.62 5.89
CA LEU A 28 -1.06 1.38 5.12
C LEU A 28 -1.74 0.20 5.82
N SER A 29 -1.58 0.07 7.14
CA SER A 29 -2.25 -0.97 7.93
C SER A 29 -3.77 -0.87 7.82
N THR A 30 -4.31 0.33 8.00
CA THR A 30 -5.76 0.58 7.84
C THR A 30 -6.24 0.23 6.43
N ALA A 31 -5.44 0.58 5.42
CA ALA A 31 -5.80 0.33 4.03
C ALA A 31 -5.75 -1.17 3.68
N ILE A 32 -4.89 -1.97 4.32
CA ILE A 32 -4.86 -3.43 4.18
C ILE A 32 -6.19 -4.04 4.62
N ASP A 33 -6.72 -3.63 5.77
CA ASP A 33 -7.98 -4.16 6.30
C ASP A 33 -9.18 -3.76 5.42
N GLN A 34 -9.19 -2.51 4.95
CA GLN A 34 -10.19 -2.03 3.99
C GLN A 34 -10.09 -2.78 2.66
N LEU A 35 -8.89 -3.04 2.17
CA LEU A 35 -8.64 -3.79 0.94
C LEU A 35 -9.08 -5.25 1.07
N ALA A 36 -8.79 -5.90 2.19
CA ALA A 36 -9.26 -7.26 2.45
C ALA A 36 -10.80 -7.35 2.41
N THR A 37 -11.47 -6.34 2.97
CA THR A 37 -12.94 -6.23 2.93
C THR A 37 -13.46 -5.97 1.52
N ALA A 38 -12.83 -5.06 0.77
CA ALA A 38 -13.23 -4.75 -0.60
C ALA A 38 -13.06 -5.97 -1.53
N LEU A 39 -11.94 -6.70 -1.40
CA LEU A 39 -11.64 -7.89 -2.19
C LEU A 39 -12.58 -9.06 -1.87
N SER A 40 -13.03 -9.20 -0.62
CA SER A 40 -14.00 -10.26 -0.24
C SER A 40 -15.39 -9.97 -0.76
N ARG A 41 -15.77 -8.69 -0.86
CA ARG A 41 -17.03 -8.22 -1.45
C ARG A 41 -16.99 -8.06 -2.97
N GLU A 42 -15.82 -8.23 -3.58
CA GLU A 42 -15.57 -7.98 -5.00
C GLU A 42 -15.97 -6.55 -5.42
N ASP A 43 -15.80 -5.60 -4.51
CA ASP A 43 -16.16 -4.21 -4.68
C ASP A 43 -15.09 -3.46 -5.49
N ALA A 44 -15.26 -3.43 -6.81
CA ALA A 44 -14.37 -2.77 -7.74
C ALA A 44 -14.16 -1.28 -7.42
N GLN A 45 -15.20 -0.61 -6.92
CA GLN A 45 -15.16 0.82 -6.63
C GLN A 45 -14.31 1.06 -5.38
N GLN A 46 -14.55 0.30 -4.32
CA GLN A 46 -13.79 0.43 -3.09
C GLN A 46 -12.30 0.09 -3.29
N VAL A 47 -11.98 -0.92 -4.11
CA VAL A 47 -10.59 -1.22 -4.49
C VAL A 47 -9.95 -0.06 -5.29
N ALA A 48 -10.70 0.56 -6.21
CA ALA A 48 -10.23 1.71 -6.98
C ALA A 48 -9.96 2.94 -6.09
N ASP A 49 -10.84 3.20 -5.13
CA ASP A 49 -10.71 4.29 -4.17
C ASP A 49 -9.49 4.10 -3.26
N LEU A 50 -9.29 2.87 -2.76
CA LEU A 50 -8.10 2.52 -1.98
C LEU A 50 -6.82 2.67 -2.81
N LYS A 51 -6.81 2.23 -4.06
CA LYS A 51 -5.68 2.44 -4.98
C LYS A 51 -5.38 3.93 -5.13
N HIS A 52 -6.39 4.77 -5.28
CA HIS A 52 -6.20 6.21 -5.42
C HIS A 52 -5.64 6.83 -4.14
N LYS A 53 -6.21 6.50 -2.98
CA LYS A 53 -5.76 6.97 -1.67
C LYS A 53 -4.30 6.58 -1.40
N LEU A 54 -3.94 5.33 -1.69
CA LEU A 54 -2.60 4.80 -1.45
C LEU A 54 -1.57 5.23 -2.50
N LYS A 55 -1.97 5.91 -3.59
CA LYS A 55 -1.08 6.24 -4.71
C LYS A 55 0.19 6.95 -4.24
N THR A 56 0.04 7.97 -3.40
CA THR A 56 1.16 8.76 -2.87
C THR A 56 2.02 7.93 -1.92
N SER A 57 1.38 7.24 -0.98
CA SER A 57 2.04 6.39 0.02
C SER A 57 2.87 5.28 -0.63
N LEU A 58 2.34 4.62 -1.66
CA LEU A 58 3.04 3.58 -2.44
C LEU A 58 4.13 4.16 -3.34
N HIS A 59 3.96 5.37 -3.86
CA HIS A 59 5.00 6.05 -4.65
C HIS A 59 6.20 6.43 -3.78
N LEU A 60 5.95 6.91 -2.57
CA LEU A 60 7.00 7.26 -1.63
C LEU A 60 7.88 6.06 -1.34
N VAL A 61 7.29 4.92 -0.99
CA VAL A 61 8.03 3.70 -0.62
C VAL A 61 8.44 2.82 -1.81
N ASP A 62 8.39 3.36 -3.03
CA ASP A 62 8.72 2.66 -4.29
C ASP A 62 8.01 1.29 -4.46
N ALA A 63 6.79 1.14 -3.92
CA ALA A 63 5.98 -0.07 -4.00
C ALA A 63 5.21 -0.21 -5.32
N THR A 64 5.93 -0.09 -6.44
CA THR A 64 5.38 -0.16 -7.81
C THR A 64 4.63 -1.47 -8.06
N SER A 65 5.17 -2.60 -7.61
CA SER A 65 4.52 -3.91 -7.77
C SER A 65 3.13 -4.00 -7.12
N ILE A 66 2.93 -3.34 -5.96
CA ILE A 66 1.63 -3.31 -5.27
C ILE A 66 0.63 -2.45 -6.05
N ARG A 67 1.09 -1.30 -6.57
CA ARG A 67 0.27 -0.39 -7.39
C ARG A 67 -0.20 -1.06 -8.68
N ASP A 68 0.69 -1.80 -9.33
CA ASP A 68 0.38 -2.48 -10.58
C ASP A 68 -0.58 -3.65 -10.34
N GLU A 69 -0.38 -4.41 -9.26
CA GLU A 69 -1.30 -5.48 -8.85
C GLU A 69 -2.70 -4.94 -8.48
N LEU A 70 -2.78 -3.83 -7.74
CA LEU A 70 -4.05 -3.13 -7.46
C LEU A 70 -4.75 -2.67 -8.75
N THR A 71 -3.98 -2.22 -9.74
CA THR A 71 -4.53 -1.80 -11.03
C THR A 71 -5.14 -2.97 -11.77
N ALA A 72 -4.40 -4.07 -11.90
CA ALA A 72 -4.86 -5.26 -12.59
C ALA A 72 -6.09 -5.90 -11.90
N ILE A 73 -6.11 -5.95 -10.56
CA ILE A 73 -7.27 -6.42 -9.78
C ILE A 73 -8.48 -5.49 -10.00
N THR A 74 -8.28 -4.17 -9.97
CA THR A 74 -9.37 -3.22 -10.22
C THR A 74 -9.97 -3.43 -11.61
N GLU A 75 -9.14 -3.62 -12.63
CA GLU A 75 -9.59 -3.90 -14.01
C GLU A 75 -10.35 -5.21 -14.11
N ASP A 76 -9.85 -6.28 -13.50
CA ASP A 76 -10.53 -7.57 -13.50
C ASP A 76 -11.91 -7.47 -12.83
N LEU A 77 -12.02 -6.80 -11.68
CA LEU A 77 -13.32 -6.57 -11.02
C LEU A 77 -14.27 -5.72 -11.88
N ARG A 78 -13.77 -4.67 -12.54
CA ARG A 78 -14.56 -3.84 -13.46
C ARG A 78 -15.09 -4.64 -14.65
N HIS A 79 -14.30 -5.60 -15.13
CA HIS A 79 -14.68 -6.50 -16.21
C HIS A 79 -15.43 -7.76 -15.73
N ARG A 80 -15.81 -7.84 -14.45
CA ARG A 80 -16.48 -8.99 -13.82
C ARG A 80 -15.70 -10.30 -13.98
N ARG A 81 -14.38 -10.22 -14.07
CA ARG A 81 -13.50 -11.38 -14.08
C ARG A 81 -13.26 -11.83 -12.64
N PRO A 82 -13.41 -13.14 -12.35
CA PRO A 82 -13.20 -13.64 -11.00
C PRO A 82 -11.74 -13.49 -10.60
N ILE A 83 -11.50 -13.02 -9.39
CA ILE A 83 -10.16 -12.94 -8.82
C ILE A 83 -9.91 -14.18 -7.97
N SER A 84 -8.84 -14.91 -8.29
CA SER A 84 -8.47 -16.11 -7.55
C SER A 84 -8.14 -15.78 -6.07
N PRO A 85 -8.50 -16.65 -5.12
CA PRO A 85 -8.17 -16.45 -3.71
C PRO A 85 -6.66 -16.26 -3.48
N SER A 86 -5.83 -17.01 -4.20
CA SER A 86 -4.37 -16.91 -4.12
C SER A 86 -3.85 -15.51 -4.48
N ARG A 87 -4.47 -14.86 -5.46
CA ARG A 87 -4.11 -13.50 -5.88
C ARG A 87 -4.53 -12.46 -4.85
N LYS A 88 -5.73 -12.60 -4.27
CA LYS A 88 -6.18 -11.76 -3.13
C LYS A 88 -5.19 -11.86 -1.96
N SER A 89 -4.85 -13.08 -1.56
CA SER A 89 -3.89 -13.34 -0.48
C SER A 89 -2.50 -12.77 -0.77
N ARG A 90 -1.99 -12.94 -2.00
CA ARG A 90 -0.68 -12.41 -2.40
C ARG A 90 -0.61 -10.89 -2.30
N LEU A 91 -1.62 -10.16 -2.78
CA LEU A 91 -1.64 -8.70 -2.68
C LEU A 91 -1.64 -8.24 -1.20
N LEU A 92 -2.47 -8.86 -0.36
CA LEU A 92 -2.49 -8.54 1.07
C LEU A 92 -1.17 -8.85 1.75
N GLU A 93 -0.51 -9.95 1.38
CA GLU A 93 0.80 -10.31 1.90
C GLU A 93 1.88 -9.31 1.48
N MET A 94 1.92 -8.90 0.21
CA MET A 94 2.85 -7.88 -0.28
C MET A 94 2.69 -6.56 0.50
N MET A 95 1.45 -6.13 0.75
CA MET A 95 1.20 -4.95 1.57
C MET A 95 1.64 -5.12 3.02
N ARG A 96 1.42 -6.28 3.64
CA ARG A 96 1.88 -6.57 5.01
C ARG A 96 3.41 -6.59 5.09
N GLN A 97 4.08 -7.15 4.10
CA GLN A 97 5.54 -7.14 4.01
C GLN A 97 6.09 -5.72 3.90
N LEU A 98 5.43 -4.85 3.11
CA LEU A 98 5.78 -3.43 3.03
C LEU A 98 5.66 -2.73 4.39
N VAL A 99 4.54 -2.93 5.10
CA VAL A 99 4.34 -2.36 6.45
C VAL A 99 5.39 -2.88 7.43
N GLN A 100 5.74 -4.18 7.38
CA GLN A 100 6.80 -4.74 8.22
C GLN A 100 8.19 -4.21 7.88
N ALA A 101 8.46 -3.91 6.60
CA ALA A 101 9.73 -3.30 6.20
C ALA A 101 9.86 -1.89 6.81
N LEU A 102 8.79 -1.09 6.73
CA LEU A 102 8.73 0.25 7.32
C LEU A 102 8.89 0.23 8.85
N SER A 103 8.39 -0.78 9.54
CA SER A 103 8.53 -0.87 11.02
C SER A 103 9.89 -1.40 11.47
N ARG A 104 10.60 -2.16 10.62
CA ARG A 104 11.92 -2.76 10.94
C ARG A 104 13.10 -1.89 10.53
N GLU A 105 12.93 -0.93 9.63
CA GLU A 105 13.99 0.03 9.35
C GLU A 105 14.34 0.77 10.64
N LYS A 106 15.61 0.66 11.06
CA LYS A 106 16.14 1.42 12.18
C LYS A 106 16.35 2.85 11.70
N TRP A 107 15.37 3.69 12.01
CA TRP A 107 15.30 5.13 11.78
C TRP A 107 16.20 5.91 12.75
#